data_AF-A0A965RJB2-F1
#
_entry.id   AF-A0A965RJB2-F1
#
_cell.length_a   1.000
_cell.length_b   1.000
_cell.length_c   1.000
_cell.angle_alpha   90.00
_cell.angle_beta   90.00
_cell.angle_gamma   90.00
#
_symmetry.space_group_name_H-M   'P 1'
#
loop_
_entity.id
_entity.type
_entity.pdbx_description
1 polymer ?
#
loop_
_entity_poly.entity_id
_entity_poly.type
_entity_poly.pdbx_seq_one_letter_code
_entity_poly.pdbx_strand_id
1 'polypeptide(L)'
;MTIKTTGNVGIGTASPIENLQVVGNIFTSSGKFRSNMPGTAGAGATVCYSGSGYFDACTSLRKFKTDIAPIDIGLETVMRLRPVSYTWKASGQKDIGFIAEEASAIDARFGSMGTNGKLTGVEYSHMVAVLTKAIQELKAANDDLRSANDALTKRVDTLEAARAP
;
A
#
# COMPACT_ATOMS: atom_id res chain seq x y z
N MET A 1 -15.30 33.14 -15.41
CA MET A 1 -14.34 33.53 -14.35
C MET A 1 -14.99 34.62 -13.53
N THR A 2 -14.85 34.58 -12.21
CA THR A 2 -15.42 35.53 -11.26
C THR A 2 -14.33 35.97 -10.28
N ILE A 3 -14.26 37.27 -9.99
CA ILE A 3 -13.41 37.81 -8.93
C ILE A 3 -14.33 38.57 -7.97
N LYS A 4 -14.39 38.15 -6.71
CA LYS A 4 -15.14 38.86 -5.66
C LYS A 4 -14.34 40.05 -5.14
N THR A 5 -15.03 41.04 -4.59
CA THR A 5 -14.39 42.15 -3.86
C THR A 5 -13.58 41.70 -2.64
N THR A 6 -13.87 40.50 -2.13
CA THR A 6 -13.10 39.84 -1.05
C THR A 6 -11.76 39.26 -1.53
N GLY A 7 -11.47 39.30 -2.83
CA GLY A 7 -10.24 38.73 -3.42
C GLY A 7 -10.37 37.29 -3.90
N ASN A 8 -11.48 36.60 -3.61
CA ASN A 8 -11.68 35.22 -4.05
C ASN A 8 -11.87 35.14 -5.58
N VAL A 9 -11.14 34.24 -6.22
CA VAL A 9 -11.18 33.98 -7.66
C VAL A 9 -11.88 32.64 -7.93
N GLY A 10 -12.94 32.67 -8.73
CA GLY A 10 -13.68 31.51 -9.19
C GLY A 10 -13.50 31.25 -10.69
N ILE A 11 -13.12 30.03 -11.07
CA ILE A 11 -13.15 29.53 -12.45
C ILE A 11 -14.24 28.46 -12.52
N GLY A 12 -15.24 28.65 -13.39
CA GLY A 12 -16.40 27.75 -13.47
C GLY A 12 -17.43 27.91 -12.33
N THR A 13 -17.28 28.90 -11.45
CA THR A 13 -18.26 29.24 -10.39
C THR A 13 -18.36 30.75 -10.20
N ALA A 14 -19.57 31.24 -9.94
CA ALA A 14 -19.84 32.64 -9.57
C ALA A 14 -19.73 32.89 -8.06
N SER A 15 -19.68 31.83 -7.25
CA SER A 15 -19.69 31.89 -5.80
C SER A 15 -18.48 31.17 -5.20
N PRO A 16 -17.24 31.61 -5.48
CA PRO A 16 -16.06 30.97 -4.90
C PRO A 16 -16.07 31.05 -3.37
N ILE A 17 -15.83 29.92 -2.70
CA ILE A 17 -15.74 29.78 -1.23
C ILE A 17 -14.30 29.76 -0.71
N GLU A 18 -13.33 29.57 -1.61
CA GLU A 18 -11.89 29.62 -1.33
C GLU A 18 -11.24 30.79 -2.07
N ASN A 19 -10.01 31.17 -1.67
CA ASN A 19 -9.24 32.22 -2.35
C ASN A 19 -9.08 31.95 -3.85
N LEU A 20 -8.88 30.69 -4.22
CA LEU A 20 -8.93 30.23 -5.60
C LEU A 20 -9.76 28.94 -5.66
N GLN A 21 -10.90 28.97 -6.36
CA GLN A 21 -11.74 27.80 -6.60
C GLN A 21 -11.89 27.56 -8.11
N VAL A 22 -11.58 26.35 -8.54
CA VAL A 22 -11.79 25.89 -9.92
C VAL A 22 -12.79 24.75 -9.90
N VAL A 23 -13.93 24.95 -10.56
CA VAL A 23 -14.90 23.88 -10.85
C VAL A 23 -14.52 23.28 -12.20
N GLY A 24 -13.72 22.22 -12.16
CA GLY A 24 -13.18 21.54 -13.34
C GLY A 24 -11.71 21.17 -13.17
N ASN A 25 -11.09 20.71 -14.25
CA ASN A 25 -9.69 20.29 -14.25
C ASN A 25 -8.74 21.50 -14.28
N ILE A 26 -7.60 21.38 -13.59
CA ILE A 26 -6.48 22.33 -13.70
C ILE A 26 -5.41 21.67 -14.57
N PHE A 27 -5.08 22.29 -15.70
CA PHE A 27 -4.06 21.80 -16.63
C PHE A 27 -3.00 22.88 -16.87
N THR A 28 -1.73 22.51 -16.77
CA THR A 28 -0.59 23.38 -17.10
C THR A 28 0.13 22.83 -18.34
N SER A 29 0.12 23.58 -19.44
CA SER A 29 0.74 23.17 -20.71
C SER A 29 2.26 23.26 -20.73
N SER A 30 2.83 24.14 -19.89
CA SER A 30 4.26 24.23 -19.64
C SER A 30 4.48 24.77 -18.22
N GLY A 31 5.29 24.07 -17.42
CA GLY A 31 5.59 24.48 -16.04
C GLY A 31 5.30 23.38 -15.01
N LYS A 32 5.47 23.74 -13.73
CA LYS A 32 5.24 22.87 -12.58
C LYS A 32 4.09 23.44 -11.76
N PHE A 33 3.20 22.59 -11.27
CA PHE A 33 2.22 22.99 -10.27
C PHE A 33 2.92 23.08 -8.90
N ARG A 34 3.06 24.30 -8.36
CA ARG A 34 3.63 24.52 -7.04
C ARG A 34 2.50 24.66 -6.01
N SER A 35 2.44 23.73 -5.08
CA SER A 35 1.56 23.77 -3.91
C SER A 35 2.39 23.84 -2.64
N ASN A 36 1.90 24.56 -1.63
CA ASN A 36 2.48 24.57 -0.30
C ASN A 36 1.59 23.69 0.58
N MET A 37 1.97 22.43 0.77
CA MET A 37 1.20 21.48 1.60
C MET A 37 1.78 21.49 3.02
N PRO A 38 1.04 22.00 4.01
CA PRO A 38 1.47 21.94 5.41
C PRO A 38 1.62 20.48 5.84
N GLY A 39 2.75 20.11 6.46
CA GLY A 39 2.96 18.77 7.01
C GLY A 39 3.76 17.80 6.13
N THR A 40 4.03 18.13 4.86
CA THR A 40 4.87 17.31 3.97
C THR A 40 6.35 17.68 4.17
N ALA A 41 7.15 16.73 4.67
CA ALA A 41 8.57 16.96 4.98
C ALA A 41 9.46 16.94 3.72
N GLY A 42 9.86 18.11 3.23
CA GLY A 42 11.00 18.28 2.33
C GLY A 42 10.80 17.83 0.87
N ALA A 43 11.81 18.12 0.04
CA ALA A 43 11.81 17.80 -1.39
C ALA A 43 11.74 16.29 -1.61
N GLY A 44 10.77 15.81 -2.40
CA GLY A 44 10.62 14.40 -2.78
C GLY A 44 9.70 13.56 -1.88
N ALA A 45 9.02 14.15 -0.90
CA ALA A 45 8.07 13.42 -0.07
C ALA A 45 6.82 12.97 -0.84
N THR A 46 6.33 11.78 -0.50
CA THR A 46 5.05 11.25 -0.98
C THR A 46 3.89 12.13 -0.48
N VAL A 47 3.00 12.48 -1.40
CA VAL A 47 1.76 13.19 -1.11
C VAL A 47 0.62 12.16 -1.09
N CYS A 48 -0.16 12.16 -0.01
CA CYS A 48 -1.34 11.32 0.12
C CYS A 48 -2.60 12.11 -0.21
N TYR A 49 -3.60 11.44 -0.79
CA TYR A 49 -4.92 12.00 -0.97
C TYR A 49 -5.79 11.63 0.24
N SER A 50 -6.28 12.64 0.94
CA SER A 50 -7.30 12.45 1.99
C SER A 50 -8.66 12.24 1.34
N GLY A 51 -9.50 11.39 1.95
CA GLY A 51 -10.88 11.17 1.50
C GLY A 51 -11.75 12.44 1.51
N SER A 52 -11.26 13.53 2.10
CA SER A 52 -11.92 14.85 2.12
C SER A 52 -11.55 15.75 0.94
N GLY A 53 -10.79 15.25 -0.05
CA GLY A 53 -10.44 16.01 -1.25
C GLY A 53 -9.15 16.81 -1.16
N TYR A 54 -8.41 16.70 -0.04
CA TYR A 54 -7.14 17.41 0.16
C TYR A 54 -5.96 16.50 -0.11
N PHE A 55 -4.89 17.08 -0.64
CA PHE A 55 -3.57 16.48 -0.60
C PHE A 55 -2.91 16.78 0.76
N ASP A 56 -2.40 15.74 1.42
CA ASP A 56 -1.87 15.81 2.79
C ASP A 56 -0.63 14.92 2.93
N ALA A 57 0.02 15.00 4.09
CA ALA A 57 1.12 14.13 4.47
C ALA A 57 0.63 12.70 4.74
N CYS A 58 1.38 11.72 4.25
CA CYS A 58 1.15 10.30 4.55
C CYS A 58 1.56 9.97 6.01
N THR A 59 0.72 10.32 6.99
CA THR A 59 1.01 10.06 8.41
C THR A 59 0.67 8.63 8.81
N SER A 60 1.46 8.07 9.73
CA SER A 60 1.22 6.75 10.34
C SER A 60 1.39 6.81 11.86
N LEU A 61 1.33 8.01 12.45
CA LEU A 61 1.60 8.26 13.87
C LEU A 61 0.54 7.64 14.79
N ARG A 62 0.99 7.13 15.95
CA ARG A 62 0.15 6.47 16.96
C ARG A 62 -1.02 7.34 17.44
N LYS A 63 -0.82 8.66 17.59
CA LYS A 63 -1.86 9.60 18.06
C LYS A 63 -3.10 9.68 17.15
N PHE A 64 -2.99 9.20 15.91
CA PHE A 64 -4.09 9.16 14.95
C PHE A 64 -4.68 7.75 14.78
N LYS A 65 -4.34 6.80 15.66
CA LYS A 65 -4.77 5.41 15.59
C LYS A 65 -5.30 4.94 16.94
N THR A 66 -6.41 4.24 16.93
CA THR A 66 -6.97 3.52 18.09
C THR A 66 -6.94 2.02 17.80
N ASP A 67 -7.27 1.19 18.80
CA ASP A 67 -7.49 -0.26 18.63
C ASP A 67 -6.34 -0.99 17.93
N ILE A 68 -5.10 -0.62 18.28
CA ILE A 68 -3.89 -1.13 17.65
C ILE A 68 -3.62 -2.56 18.14
N ALA A 69 -3.84 -3.53 17.25
CA ALA A 69 -3.57 -4.95 17.48
C ALA A 69 -2.70 -5.54 16.35
N PRO A 70 -2.02 -6.69 16.59
CA PRO A 70 -1.40 -7.45 15.52
C PRO A 70 -2.42 -7.86 14.45
N ILE A 71 -2.01 -7.88 13.18
CA ILE A 71 -2.84 -8.41 12.10
C ILE A 71 -3.00 -9.93 12.23
N ASP A 72 -4.11 -10.46 11.75
CA ASP A 72 -4.50 -11.88 11.81
C ASP A 72 -3.99 -12.70 10.62
N ILE A 73 -3.80 -12.07 9.47
CA ILE A 73 -3.28 -12.68 8.23
C ILE A 73 -1.75 -12.61 8.12
N GLY A 74 -1.14 -13.50 7.32
CA GLY A 74 0.32 -13.66 7.25
C GLY A 74 0.76 -14.53 6.07
N LEU A 75 1.71 -15.43 6.30
CA LEU A 75 2.34 -16.29 5.30
C LEU A 75 1.33 -17.12 4.52
N GLU A 76 0.38 -17.76 5.20
CA GLU A 76 -0.66 -18.56 4.55
C GLU A 76 -1.47 -17.74 3.54
N THR A 77 -1.86 -16.52 3.92
CA THR A 77 -2.56 -15.58 3.04
C THR A 77 -1.71 -15.21 1.83
N VAL A 78 -0.41 -14.95 2.04
CA VAL A 78 0.51 -14.62 0.94
C VAL A 78 0.69 -15.80 -0.01
N MET A 79 0.72 -17.03 0.47
CA MET A 79 0.85 -18.24 -0.36
C MET A 79 -0.37 -18.48 -1.26
N ARG A 80 -1.53 -17.90 -0.94
CA ARG A 80 -2.72 -17.95 -1.79
C ARG A 80 -2.73 -16.90 -2.90
N LEU A 81 -1.92 -15.85 -2.79
CA LEU A 81 -1.83 -14.82 -3.81
C LEU A 81 -1.20 -15.37 -5.09
N ARG A 82 -1.69 -14.89 -6.24
CA ARG A 82 -1.16 -15.25 -7.56
C ARG A 82 -0.52 -14.04 -8.22
N PRO A 83 0.80 -13.84 -8.12
CA PRO A 83 1.52 -12.85 -8.92
C PRO A 83 1.38 -13.19 -10.40
N VAL A 84 1.12 -12.19 -11.24
CA VAL A 84 0.94 -12.35 -12.68
C VAL A 84 1.74 -11.30 -13.46
N SER A 85 2.05 -11.61 -14.71
CA SER A 85 2.38 -10.62 -15.72
C SER A 85 1.18 -10.37 -16.62
N TYR A 86 1.03 -9.15 -17.12
CA TYR A 86 -0.08 -8.77 -17.97
C TYR A 86 0.33 -7.68 -18.96
N THR A 87 -0.54 -7.42 -19.93
CA THR A 87 -0.39 -6.34 -20.89
C THR A 87 -1.58 -5.41 -20.77
N TRP A 88 -1.33 -4.12 -20.54
CA TRP A 88 -2.37 -3.10 -20.48
C TRP A 88 -3.11 -3.01 -21.81
N LYS A 89 -4.44 -3.12 -21.79
CA LYS A 89 -5.27 -3.04 -23.01
C LYS A 89 -5.13 -1.69 -23.73
N ALA A 90 -5.00 -0.60 -22.98
CA ALA A 90 -4.99 0.76 -23.54
C ALA A 90 -3.64 1.13 -24.16
N SER A 91 -2.52 0.76 -23.52
CA SER A 91 -1.18 1.16 -23.96
C SER A 91 -0.39 0.05 -24.66
N GLY A 92 -0.82 -1.21 -24.54
CA GLY A 92 -0.03 -2.37 -24.98
C GLY A 92 1.24 -2.61 -24.15
N GLN A 93 1.44 -1.85 -23.07
CA GLN A 93 2.61 -2.02 -22.20
C GLN A 93 2.50 -3.27 -21.36
N LYS A 94 3.61 -4.01 -21.26
CA LYS A 94 3.75 -5.17 -20.37
C LYS A 94 4.09 -4.71 -18.96
N ASP A 95 3.51 -5.39 -17.98
CA ASP A 95 3.70 -5.09 -16.57
C ASP A 95 3.52 -6.35 -15.70
N ILE A 96 3.77 -6.22 -14.40
CA ILE A 96 3.57 -7.27 -13.39
C ILE A 96 2.73 -6.75 -12.22
N GLY A 97 2.06 -7.67 -11.51
CA GLY A 97 1.24 -7.32 -10.36
C GLY A 97 0.25 -8.42 -10.01
N PHE A 98 -0.96 -8.01 -9.62
CA PHE A 98 -2.06 -8.90 -9.26
C PHE A 98 -3.34 -8.53 -9.99
N ILE A 99 -4.24 -9.50 -10.13
CA ILE A 99 -5.63 -9.25 -10.53
C ILE A 99 -6.42 -8.86 -9.29
N ALA A 100 -7.10 -7.71 -9.34
CA ALA A 100 -7.78 -7.13 -8.18
C ALA A 100 -8.87 -8.07 -7.63
N GLU A 101 -9.65 -8.69 -8.51
CA GLU A 101 -10.72 -9.63 -8.14
C GLU A 101 -10.16 -10.86 -7.42
N GLU A 102 -9.02 -11.39 -7.88
CA GLU A 102 -8.38 -12.56 -7.28
C GLU A 102 -7.79 -12.22 -5.89
N ALA A 103 -7.11 -11.07 -5.78
CA ALA A 103 -6.55 -10.62 -4.51
C ALA A 103 -7.65 -10.30 -3.48
N SER A 104 -8.70 -9.59 -3.89
CA SER A 104 -9.84 -9.22 -3.03
C SER A 104 -10.65 -10.43 -2.57
N ALA A 105 -10.74 -11.48 -3.40
CA ALA A 105 -11.38 -12.74 -3.02
C ALA A 105 -10.61 -13.51 -1.93
N ILE A 106 -9.31 -13.27 -1.78
CA ILE A 106 -8.49 -13.86 -0.70
C ILE A 106 -8.69 -13.07 0.59
N ASP A 107 -8.57 -11.75 0.51
CA ASP A 107 -8.87 -10.82 1.60
C ASP A 107 -9.34 -9.49 1.01
N ALA A 108 -10.53 -9.03 1.42
CA ALA A 108 -11.13 -7.81 0.88
C ALA A 108 -10.25 -6.57 1.09
N ARG A 109 -9.35 -6.57 2.10
CA ARG A 109 -8.40 -5.47 2.37
C ARG A 109 -7.35 -5.32 1.26
N PHE A 110 -7.20 -6.29 0.37
CA PHE A 110 -6.31 -6.20 -0.80
C PHE A 110 -6.98 -5.57 -2.03
N GLY A 111 -8.28 -5.30 -1.95
CA GLY A 111 -9.01 -4.55 -2.98
C GLY A 111 -9.04 -3.06 -2.68
N SER A 112 -8.76 -2.23 -3.68
CA SER A 112 -9.01 -0.79 -3.63
C SER A 112 -10.40 -0.50 -4.17
N MET A 113 -11.21 0.27 -3.43
CA MET A 113 -12.59 0.58 -3.77
C MET A 113 -12.73 2.02 -4.30
N GLY A 114 -13.48 2.17 -5.39
CA GLY A 114 -13.90 3.48 -5.87
C GLY A 114 -14.99 4.10 -4.99
N THR A 115 -15.30 5.37 -5.25
CA THR A 115 -16.35 6.12 -4.53
C THR A 115 -17.76 5.55 -4.71
N ASN A 116 -17.97 4.72 -5.73
CA ASN A 116 -19.22 3.99 -5.99
C ASN A 116 -19.28 2.63 -5.25
N GLY A 117 -18.31 2.33 -4.39
CA GLY A 117 -18.22 1.06 -3.65
C GLY A 117 -17.82 -0.15 -4.52
N LYS A 118 -17.39 0.08 -5.76
CA LYS A 118 -16.92 -1.00 -6.64
C LYS A 118 -15.42 -1.14 -6.55
N LEU A 119 -14.95 -2.38 -6.71
CA LEU A 119 -13.53 -2.69 -6.83
C LEU A 119 -12.94 -1.98 -8.06
N THR A 120 -11.86 -1.22 -7.87
CA THR A 120 -11.18 -0.46 -8.91
C THR A 120 -9.72 -0.85 -9.10
N GLY A 121 -9.14 -1.59 -8.16
CA GLY A 121 -7.75 -2.00 -8.25
C GLY A 121 -7.28 -2.79 -7.03
N VAL A 122 -5.97 -2.93 -6.91
CA VAL A 122 -5.29 -3.62 -5.79
C VAL A 122 -4.82 -2.58 -4.77
N GLU A 123 -5.04 -2.86 -3.48
CA GLU A 123 -4.53 -2.05 -2.37
C GLU A 123 -3.14 -2.53 -1.94
N TYR A 124 -2.13 -2.19 -2.73
CA TYR A 124 -0.75 -2.59 -2.51
C TYR A 124 -0.19 -2.11 -1.15
N SER A 125 -0.66 -0.97 -0.62
CA SER A 125 -0.15 -0.41 0.64
C SER A 125 -0.43 -1.34 1.82
N HIS A 126 -1.59 -1.98 1.86
CA HIS A 126 -1.94 -2.94 2.91
C HIS A 126 -1.11 -4.23 2.82
N MET A 127 -0.80 -4.67 1.60
CA MET A 127 -0.05 -5.90 1.37
C MET A 127 1.35 -5.84 1.99
N VAL A 128 1.98 -4.66 2.07
CA VAL A 128 3.31 -4.49 2.68
C VAL A 128 3.34 -4.97 4.14
N ALA A 129 2.31 -4.68 4.93
CA ALA A 129 2.23 -5.12 6.32
C ALA A 129 2.08 -6.64 6.43
N VAL A 130 1.27 -7.24 5.54
CA VAL A 130 1.05 -8.68 5.50
C VAL A 130 2.30 -9.43 5.05
N LEU A 131 2.99 -8.93 4.02
CA LEU A 131 4.27 -9.47 3.56
C LEU A 131 5.32 -9.41 4.66
N THR A 132 5.35 -8.34 5.46
CA THR A 132 6.26 -8.23 6.61
C THR A 132 6.01 -9.35 7.62
N LYS A 133 4.74 -9.59 8.01
CA LYS A 133 4.39 -10.69 8.92
C LYS A 133 4.68 -12.06 8.31
N ALA A 134 4.39 -12.26 7.02
CA ALA A 134 4.71 -13.49 6.32
C ALA A 134 6.21 -13.82 6.36
N ILE A 135 7.08 -12.82 6.19
CA ILE A 135 8.54 -12.99 6.30
C ILE A 135 8.95 -13.37 7.73
N GLN A 136 8.32 -12.77 8.75
CA GLN A 136 8.58 -13.10 10.15
C GLN A 136 8.19 -14.55 10.47
N GLU A 137 7.02 -15.00 10.01
CA GLU A 137 6.56 -16.39 10.16
C GLU A 137 7.48 -17.38 9.41
N LEU A 138 7.89 -17.03 8.18
CA LEU A 138 8.83 -17.84 7.42
C LEU A 138 10.19 -17.96 8.11
N LYS A 139 10.68 -16.87 8.73
CA LYS A 139 11.92 -16.89 9.50
C LYS A 139 11.81 -17.79 10.72
N ALA A 140 10.71 -17.72 11.47
CA ALA A 140 10.47 -18.57 12.64
C ALA A 140 10.48 -20.05 12.24
N ALA A 141 9.75 -20.43 11.19
CA ALA A 141 9.74 -21.80 10.69
C ALA A 141 11.13 -22.29 10.24
N ASN A 142 11.94 -21.41 9.64
CA ASN A 142 13.32 -21.75 9.25
C ASN A 142 14.23 -22.00 10.46
N ASP A 143 14.08 -21.20 11.52
CA ASP A 143 14.86 -21.40 12.76
C ASP A 143 14.49 -22.72 13.46
N ASP A 144 13.20 -23.05 13.47
CA ASP A 144 12.71 -24.33 14.00
C ASP A 144 13.27 -25.51 13.21
N LEU A 145 13.24 -25.42 11.87
CA LEU A 145 13.80 -26.45 10.98
C LEU A 145 15.31 -26.61 11.17
N ARG A 146 16.06 -25.51 11.32
CA ARG A 146 17.51 -25.56 11.60
C ARG A 146 17.79 -26.24 12.93
N SER A 147 17.05 -25.87 13.97
CA SER A 147 17.21 -26.46 15.31
C SER A 147 16.92 -27.96 15.30
N ALA A 148 15.89 -28.39 14.57
CA ALA A 148 15.57 -29.81 14.40
C ALA A 148 16.67 -30.55 13.63
N ASN A 149 17.20 -29.97 12.56
CA ASN A 149 18.31 -30.55 11.81
C ASN A 149 19.58 -30.69 12.66
N ASP A 150 19.93 -29.68 13.47
CA ASP A 150 21.09 -29.75 14.36
C ASP A 150 20.93 -30.85 15.41
N ALA A 151 19.72 -31.03 15.96
CA ALA A 151 19.42 -32.10 16.90
C ALA A 151 19.51 -33.48 16.25
N LEU A 152 19.03 -33.62 15.01
CA LEU A 152 19.12 -34.87 14.25
C LEU A 152 20.57 -35.21 13.90
N THR A 153 21.37 -34.24 13.45
CA THR A 153 22.81 -34.42 13.17
C THR A 153 23.54 -34.96 14.39
N LYS A 154 23.38 -34.32 15.56
CA LYS A 154 23.99 -34.79 16.82
C LYS A 154 23.58 -36.21 17.18
N ARG A 155 22.32 -36.58 16.94
CA ARG A 155 21.81 -37.93 17.21
C ARG A 155 22.43 -38.95 16.25
N VAL A 156 22.57 -38.61 14.97
CA VAL A 156 23.25 -39.46 13.98
C VAL A 156 24.71 -39.67 14.40
N ASP A 157 25.45 -38.60 14.70
CA ASP A 157 26.86 -38.69 15.13
C ASP A 157 27.03 -39.60 16.36
N THR A 158 26.11 -39.48 17.33
CA THR A 158 26.12 -40.32 18.54
C THR A 158 25.91 -41.80 18.21
N LEU A 159 24.99 -42.10 17.29
CA LEU A 159 24.69 -43.47 16.88
C LEU A 159 25.81 -44.09 16.03
N GLU A 160 26.45 -43.29 15.19
CA GLU A 160 27.60 -43.71 14.39
C GLU A 160 28.80 -43.99 15.29
N ALA A 161 29.09 -43.11 16.25
CA ALA A 161 30.13 -43.33 17.25
C ALA A 161 29.88 -44.60 18.09
N ALA A 162 28.63 -44.89 18.45
CA ALA A 162 28.26 -46.11 19.19
C ALA A 162 28.36 -47.40 18.36
N ARG A 163 28.44 -47.30 17.03
CA ARG A 163 28.58 -48.43 16.10
C ARG A 163 30.01 -48.61 15.57
N ALA A 164 30.91 -47.68 15.88
CA ALA A 164 32.31 -47.81 15.52
C ALA A 164 32.94 -49.01 16.27
N PRO A 165 33.61 -49.93 15.57
CA PRO A 165 34.17 -51.17 16.14
C PRO A 165 35.36 -50.94 17.08
#